data_AF-A0AAW1IL63-F1
#
_entry.id   AF-A0AAW1IL63-F1
#
_cell.length_a   1.000
_cell.length_b   1.000
_cell.length_c   1.000
_cell.angle_alpha   90.00
_cell.angle_beta   90.00
_cell.angle_gamma   90.00
#
_symmetry.space_group_name_H-M   'P 1'
#
loop_
_entity.id
_entity.type
_entity.pdbx_description
1 polymer ?
#
loop_
_entity_poly.entity_id
_entity_poly.type
_entity_poly.pdbx_seq_one_letter_code
_entity_poly.pdbx_strand_id
1 'polypeptide(L)'
;MNLEENISSSEQEPDSPVPPYSTQEGLDNITVNVEGSKKEKWTNIEDKAQIEVWVTISTDASVGNDQKGGAFWQRVTNYFNRYNKDKTKRTLNQLKAHYHRTEPDINEFNELYNRISNQYLSGWSDDKRKQAAHEE
;
A
#
# COMPACT_ATOMS: atom_id res chain seq x y z
N MET A 1 51.99 43.79 33.17
CA MET A 1 51.68 44.25 31.80
C MET A 1 51.37 43.02 30.98
N ASN A 2 50.22 43.05 30.32
CA ASN A 2 49.63 41.99 29.49
C ASN A 2 50.41 41.77 28.20
N LEU A 3 50.17 40.62 27.57
CA LEU A 3 50.07 40.31 26.12
C LEU A 3 50.46 38.83 25.95
N GLU A 4 49.48 37.93 25.87
CA GLU A 4 48.91 37.44 24.59
C GLU A 4 50.01 37.03 23.60
N GLU A 5 50.31 35.73 23.56
CA GLU A 5 50.90 35.09 22.38
C GLU A 5 49.93 34.04 21.83
N ASN A 6 49.38 34.42 20.68
CA ASN A 6 48.50 33.68 19.79
C ASN A 6 49.18 33.69 18.42
N ILE A 7 49.70 32.55 17.95
CA ILE A 7 50.08 32.28 16.53
C ILE A 7 50.09 30.73 16.38
N SER A 8 49.08 30.05 15.82
CA SER A 8 48.63 29.88 14.42
C SER A 8 49.46 28.91 13.53
N SER A 9 48.76 27.85 13.06
CA SER A 9 48.81 27.17 11.73
C SER A 9 49.44 25.78 11.55
N SER A 10 48.59 24.78 11.24
CA SER A 10 48.66 23.85 10.08
C SER A 10 47.50 22.83 10.17
N GLU A 11 46.48 22.92 9.30
CA GLU A 11 46.20 22.02 8.14
C GLU A 11 45.76 20.60 8.55
N GLN A 12 44.73 19.93 8.00
CA GLN A 12 43.64 20.20 7.07
C GLN A 12 42.68 19.00 7.24
N GLU A 13 41.38 19.26 7.36
CA GLU A 13 40.33 18.23 7.38
C GLU A 13 40.09 17.67 5.96
N PRO A 14 39.87 16.36 5.77
CA PRO A 14 39.30 15.85 4.53
C PRO A 14 37.78 16.06 4.50
N ASP A 15 37.41 16.93 3.56
CA ASP A 15 36.09 17.20 2.99
C ASP A 15 35.29 15.92 2.69
N SER A 16 34.11 15.79 3.28
CA SER A 16 32.88 15.37 2.58
C SER A 16 31.67 15.43 3.54
N PRO A 17 30.83 16.48 3.49
CA PRO A 17 29.56 16.45 4.20
C PRO A 17 28.61 15.47 3.51
N VAL A 18 28.24 14.40 4.22
CA VAL A 18 27.08 13.58 3.89
C VAL A 18 25.83 14.47 3.81
N PRO A 19 25.06 14.46 2.71
CA PRO A 19 23.84 15.23 2.64
C PRO A 19 22.85 14.67 3.68
N PRO A 20 22.24 15.50 4.54
CA PRO A 20 21.14 15.05 5.37
C PRO A 20 20.03 14.60 4.43
N TYR A 21 19.61 13.36 4.62
CA TYR A 21 18.47 12.72 3.98
C TYR A 21 17.32 13.73 3.85
N SER A 22 17.11 14.25 2.63
CA SER A 22 15.98 15.11 2.33
C SER A 22 14.76 14.21 2.21
N THR A 23 14.18 13.89 3.36
CA THR A 23 12.79 13.44 3.41
C THR A 23 11.97 14.62 2.92
N GLN A 24 11.51 14.54 1.68
CA GLN A 24 10.43 15.39 1.19
C GLN A 24 9.16 14.95 1.94
N GLU A 25 9.02 15.44 3.17
CA GLU A 25 7.72 15.68 3.75
C GLU A 25 7.09 16.81 2.96
N GLY A 26 5.92 16.54 2.38
CA GLY A 26 5.03 17.60 1.90
C GLY A 26 4.36 17.33 0.56
N LEU A 27 3.42 16.37 0.52
CA LEU A 27 2.35 16.34 -0.48
C LEU A 27 1.02 16.82 0.14
N ASP A 28 1.09 17.83 0.98
CA ASP A 28 -0.04 18.50 1.64
C ASP A 28 -0.39 19.83 0.96
N ASN A 29 -0.42 19.90 -0.38
CA ASN A 29 -1.02 21.04 -1.09
C ASN A 29 -1.41 20.78 -2.55
N ILE A 30 -2.36 19.85 -2.77
CA ILE A 30 -3.34 20.10 -3.83
C ILE A 30 -4.58 20.69 -3.17
N THR A 31 -4.56 22.02 -2.97
CA THR A 31 -5.77 22.79 -2.70
C THR A 31 -6.60 22.80 -3.98
N VAL A 32 -7.43 21.76 -4.15
CA VAL A 32 -8.56 21.87 -5.07
C VAL A 32 -9.63 22.65 -4.33
N ASN A 33 -9.77 23.92 -4.69
CA ASN A 33 -10.87 24.76 -4.23
C ASN A 33 -12.15 24.18 -4.85
N VAL A 34 -12.87 23.36 -4.09
CA VAL A 34 -14.24 22.93 -4.41
C VAL A 34 -15.07 23.17 -3.17
N GLU A 35 -15.91 24.20 -3.25
CA GLU A 35 -17.00 24.47 -2.32
C GLU A 35 -17.63 23.17 -1.82
N GLY A 36 -17.53 22.92 -0.52
CA GLY A 36 -18.43 22.05 0.24
C GLY A 36 -18.76 20.67 -0.33
N SER A 37 -17.85 19.99 -1.04
CA SER A 37 -18.07 18.59 -1.39
C SER A 37 -17.75 17.73 -0.17
N LYS A 38 -18.79 17.25 0.51
CA LYS A 38 -18.65 16.24 1.57
C LYS A 38 -17.78 15.11 1.00
N LYS A 39 -16.56 14.93 1.52
CA LYS A 39 -15.71 13.78 1.16
C LYS A 39 -16.51 12.53 1.47
N GLU A 40 -17.06 11.89 0.45
CA GLU A 40 -17.84 10.67 0.59
C GLU A 40 -16.94 9.61 1.21
N LYS A 41 -17.24 9.23 2.45
CA LYS A 41 -16.52 8.18 3.19
C LYS A 41 -16.67 6.87 2.44
N TRP A 42 -15.62 6.06 2.45
CA TRP A 42 -15.68 4.67 1.97
C TRP A 42 -16.44 3.83 2.98
N THR A 43 -17.37 3.01 2.51
CA THR A 43 -18.08 2.04 3.33
C THR A 43 -17.38 0.68 3.30
N ASN A 44 -17.58 -0.14 4.34
CA ASN A 44 -17.10 -1.54 4.32
C ASN A 44 -17.67 -2.35 3.14
N ILE A 45 -18.82 -1.95 2.60
CA ILE A 45 -19.44 -2.59 1.43
C ILE A 45 -18.68 -2.20 0.17
N GLU A 46 -18.37 -0.91 0.01
CA GLU A 46 -17.54 -0.41 -1.09
C GLU A 46 -16.13 -0.99 -1.05
N ASP A 47 -15.52 -1.13 0.13
CA ASP A 47 -14.20 -1.71 0.28
C ASP A 47 -14.17 -3.15 -0.23
N LYS A 48 -15.11 -3.98 0.22
CA LYS A 48 -15.25 -5.37 -0.25
C LYS A 48 -15.49 -5.43 -1.76
N ALA A 49 -16.42 -4.62 -2.27
CA ALA A 49 -16.74 -4.58 -3.69
C ALA A 49 -15.52 -4.16 -4.52
N GLN A 50 -14.71 -3.21 -4.03
CA GLN A 50 -13.50 -2.78 -4.72
C GLN A 50 -12.47 -3.91 -4.80
N ILE A 51 -12.24 -4.65 -3.71
CA ILE A 51 -11.29 -5.77 -3.71
C ILE A 51 -11.79 -6.91 -4.58
N GLU A 52 -13.08 -7.27 -4.50
CA GLU A 52 -13.70 -8.29 -5.37
C GLU A 52 -13.53 -7.96 -6.86
N VAL A 53 -13.81 -6.71 -7.24
CA VAL A 53 -13.63 -6.25 -8.63
C VAL A 53 -12.16 -6.27 -9.02
N TRP A 54 -11.26 -5.79 -8.16
CA TRP A 54 -9.83 -5.78 -8.44
C TRP A 54 -9.31 -7.20 -8.70
N VAL A 55 -9.64 -8.17 -7.84
CA VAL A 55 -9.26 -9.59 -8.00
C VAL A 55 -9.83 -10.17 -9.29
N THR A 56 -11.09 -9.88 -9.59
CA THR A 56 -11.73 -10.36 -10.82
C THR A 56 -11.00 -9.87 -12.06
N ILE A 57 -10.60 -8.60 -12.09
CA ILE A 57 -9.90 -8.01 -13.25
C ILE A 57 -8.41 -8.41 -13.30
N SER A 58 -7.74 -8.58 -12.16
CA SER A 58 -6.33 -8.98 -12.11
C SER A 58 -6.10 -10.45 -12.46
N THR A 59 -7.12 -11.29 -12.29
CA THR A 59 -7.09 -12.73 -12.64
C THR A 59 -7.72 -13.05 -13.99
N ASP A 60 -8.28 -12.05 -14.69
CA ASP A 60 -8.90 -12.23 -16.00
C ASP A 60 -7.82 -12.48 -17.08
N ALA A 61 -7.69 -13.75 -17.48
CA ALA A 61 -6.75 -14.20 -18.50
C ALA A 61 -7.02 -13.62 -19.90
N SER A 62 -8.19 -13.04 -20.15
CA SER A 62 -8.62 -12.61 -21.48
C SER A 62 -7.86 -11.40 -22.05
N VAL A 63 -7.11 -10.67 -21.21
CA VAL A 63 -6.48 -9.41 -21.65
C VAL A 63 -4.99 -9.55 -21.98
N GLY A 64 -4.33 -10.62 -21.53
CA GLY A 64 -2.88 -10.75 -21.72
C GLY A 64 -2.08 -9.68 -20.97
N ASN A 65 -0.77 -9.89 -20.91
CA ASN A 65 0.18 -9.24 -19.99
C ASN A 65 0.46 -7.73 -20.25
N ASP A 66 -0.30 -7.07 -21.14
CA ASP A 66 -0.03 -5.71 -21.62
C ASP A 66 -1.11 -4.69 -21.21
N GLN A 67 -1.61 -4.80 -19.97
CA GLN A 67 -2.42 -3.74 -19.40
C GLN A 67 -1.54 -2.58 -18.98
N LYS A 68 -1.33 -1.59 -19.88
CA LYS A 68 -0.87 -0.25 -19.47
C LYS A 68 -1.73 0.17 -18.27
N GLY A 69 -1.12 0.50 -17.13
CA GLY A 69 -1.83 0.61 -15.84
C GLY A 69 -3.09 1.48 -15.87
N GLY A 70 -3.17 2.49 -16.76
CA GLY A 70 -4.39 3.26 -17.00
C GLY A 70 -5.59 2.44 -17.48
N ALA A 71 -5.39 1.51 -18.43
CA ALA A 71 -6.44 0.65 -18.96
C ALA A 71 -6.98 -0.35 -17.91
N PHE A 72 -6.09 -0.87 -17.05
CA PHE A 72 -6.47 -1.70 -15.92
C PHE A 72 -7.44 -0.96 -14.99
N TRP A 73 -7.04 0.23 -14.52
CA TRP A 73 -7.86 1.03 -13.62
C TRP A 73 -9.16 1.52 -14.26
N GLN A 74 -9.20 1.72 -15.57
CA GLN A 74 -10.44 1.99 -16.30
C GLN A 74 -11.42 0.82 -16.24
N ARG A 75 -10.95 -0.43 -16.42
CA ARG A 75 -11.81 -1.61 -16.29
C ARG A 75 -12.31 -1.80 -14.87
N VAL A 76 -11.43 -1.66 -13.88
CA VAL A 76 -11.81 -1.69 -12.45
C VAL A 76 -12.89 -0.65 -12.16
N THR A 77 -12.72 0.58 -12.64
CA THR A 77 -13.71 1.66 -12.46
C THR A 77 -15.04 1.35 -13.13
N ASN A 78 -15.02 0.79 -14.35
CA ASN A 78 -16.24 0.43 -15.06
C ASN A 78 -17.00 -0.70 -14.35
N TYR A 79 -16.31 -1.77 -13.97
CA TYR A 79 -16.91 -2.89 -13.24
C TYR A 79 -17.43 -2.45 -11.88
N PHE A 80 -16.63 -1.71 -11.11
CA PHE A 80 -17.05 -1.20 -9.81
C PHE A 80 -18.33 -0.38 -9.93
N ASN A 81 -18.37 0.64 -10.79
CA ASN A 81 -19.56 1.48 -10.93
C ASN A 81 -20.78 0.75 -11.52
N ARG A 82 -20.58 -0.37 -12.23
CA ARG A 82 -21.67 -1.19 -12.78
C ARG A 82 -22.29 -2.10 -11.72
N TYR A 83 -21.49 -2.63 -10.81
CA TYR A 83 -21.91 -3.63 -9.83
C TYR A 83 -21.96 -3.11 -8.38
N ASN A 84 -21.56 -1.85 -8.16
CA ASN A 84 -21.64 -1.23 -6.84
C ASN A 84 -23.10 -1.13 -6.36
N LYS A 85 -23.38 -1.81 -5.25
CA LYS A 85 -24.72 -1.88 -4.63
C LYS A 85 -25.12 -0.56 -3.97
N ASP A 86 -24.14 0.23 -3.53
CA ASP A 86 -24.36 1.49 -2.82
C ASP A 86 -24.71 2.65 -3.77
N LYS A 87 -24.72 2.42 -5.09
CA LYS A 87 -25.02 3.39 -6.18
C LYS A 87 -24.15 4.66 -6.17
N THR A 88 -23.18 4.77 -5.27
CA THR A 88 -22.13 5.78 -5.28
C THR A 88 -21.23 5.53 -6.48
N LYS A 89 -21.03 6.57 -7.31
CA LYS A 89 -20.10 6.49 -8.43
C LYS A 89 -18.74 6.97 -7.96
N ARG A 90 -17.74 6.11 -8.09
CA ARG A 90 -16.34 6.44 -7.79
C ARG A 90 -15.59 6.68 -9.08
N THR A 91 -14.76 7.72 -9.09
CA THR A 91 -13.84 8.01 -10.20
C THR A 91 -12.63 7.07 -10.14
N LEU A 92 -11.94 6.95 -11.27
CA LEU A 92 -10.71 6.18 -11.36
C LEU A 92 -9.68 6.60 -10.32
N ASN A 93 -9.47 7.91 -10.15
CA ASN A 93 -8.51 8.44 -9.19
C ASN A 93 -8.90 8.13 -7.74
N GLN A 94 -10.19 8.17 -7.41
CA GLN A 94 -10.68 7.79 -6.08
C GLN A 94 -10.42 6.31 -5.79
N LEU A 95 -10.78 5.41 -6.72
CA LEU A 95 -10.54 3.97 -6.55
C LEU A 95 -9.05 3.66 -6.45
N LYS A 96 -8.23 4.21 -7.35
CA LYS A 96 -6.79 4.00 -7.33
C LYS A 96 -6.15 4.50 -6.03
N ALA A 97 -6.50 5.73 -5.60
CA ALA A 97 -5.97 6.29 -4.36
C ALA A 97 -6.43 5.51 -3.13
N HIS A 98 -7.66 4.99 -3.13
CA HIS A 98 -8.16 4.16 -2.03
C HIS A 98 -7.46 2.81 -1.96
N TYR A 99 -7.30 2.13 -3.10
CA TYR A 99 -6.59 0.86 -3.17
C TYR A 99 -5.16 0.97 -2.64
N HIS A 100 -4.40 1.99 -3.06
CA HIS A 100 -3.02 2.14 -2.57
C HIS A 100 -2.92 2.45 -1.07
N ARG A 101 -4.00 2.93 -0.44
CA ARG A 101 -4.04 3.08 1.02
C ARG A 101 -4.31 1.77 1.74
N THR A 102 -5.08 0.87 1.15
CA THR A 102 -5.49 -0.41 1.76
C THR A 102 -4.60 -1.59 1.35
N GLU A 103 -3.88 -1.47 0.25
CA GLU A 103 -2.96 -2.49 -0.28
C GLU A 103 -1.91 -2.99 0.75
N PRO A 104 -1.28 -2.12 1.56
CA PRO A 104 -0.35 -2.60 2.60
C PRO A 104 -1.02 -3.53 3.61
N ASP A 105 -2.21 -3.18 4.10
CA ASP A 105 -2.96 -3.99 5.06
C ASP A 105 -3.37 -5.35 4.47
N ILE A 106 -3.78 -5.34 3.19
CA ILE A 106 -4.11 -6.56 2.44
C ILE A 106 -2.88 -7.46 2.30
N ASN A 107 -1.72 -6.89 1.98
CA ASN A 107 -0.49 -7.63 1.84
C ASN A 107 -0.02 -8.22 3.17
N GLU A 108 -0.07 -7.45 4.27
CA GLU A 108 0.26 -7.94 5.61
C GLU A 108 -0.65 -9.12 6.00
N PHE A 109 -1.96 -9.00 5.77
CA PHE A 109 -2.90 -10.09 5.99
C PHE A 109 -2.54 -11.34 5.17
N ASN A 110 -2.25 -11.17 3.88
CA ASN A 110 -1.87 -12.27 3.00
C ASN A 110 -0.57 -12.95 3.46
N GLU A 111 0.43 -12.18 3.88
CA GLU A 111 1.69 -12.71 4.41
C GLU A 111 1.47 -13.53 5.70
N LEU A 112 0.67 -13.02 6.63
CA LEU A 112 0.33 -13.73 7.86
C LEU A 112 -0.47 -14.99 7.57
N TYR A 113 -1.48 -14.90 6.71
CA TYR A 113 -2.28 -16.05 6.28
C TYR A 113 -1.43 -17.13 5.65
N ASN A 114 -0.54 -16.77 4.73
CA ASN A 114 0.37 -17.70 4.07
C ASN A 114 1.36 -18.31 5.05
N ARG A 115 1.90 -17.53 6.00
CA ARG A 115 2.82 -18.02 7.03
C ARG A 115 2.17 -19.10 7.90
N ILE A 116 0.98 -18.81 8.42
CA ILE A 116 0.19 -19.73 9.24
C ILE A 116 -0.17 -20.96 8.41
N SER A 117 -0.76 -20.77 7.23
CA SER A 117 -1.19 -21.87 6.34
C SER A 117 -0.02 -22.79 5.98
N ASN A 118 1.13 -22.23 5.62
CA ASN A 118 2.32 -23.00 5.28
C ASN A 118 2.93 -23.70 6.50
N GLN A 119 2.93 -23.10 7.70
CA GLN A 119 3.41 -23.77 8.91
C GLN A 119 2.57 -25.01 9.27
N TYR A 120 1.25 -24.98 9.03
CA TYR A 120 0.37 -26.14 9.25
C TYR A 120 0.36 -27.13 8.08
N LEU A 121 0.85 -26.76 6.89
CA LEU A 121 0.89 -27.61 5.69
C LEU A 121 2.29 -28.21 5.42
N SER A 122 3.39 -27.61 5.87
CA SER A 122 4.75 -28.00 5.47
C SER A 122 5.37 -29.14 6.29
N GLY A 123 4.59 -29.96 7.00
CA GLY A 123 5.17 -31.07 7.77
C GLY A 123 4.26 -31.93 8.64
N TRP A 124 2.96 -31.65 8.68
CA TRP A 124 2.01 -32.45 9.44
C TRP A 124 1.25 -33.39 8.50
N SER A 125 1.59 -34.68 8.57
CA SER A 125 0.70 -35.72 8.02
C SER A 125 -0.62 -35.70 8.79
N ASP A 126 -1.69 -36.16 8.15
CA ASP A 126 -3.01 -36.27 8.77
C ASP A 126 -2.96 -37.07 10.10
N ASP A 127 -2.02 -38.02 10.18
CA ASP A 127 -1.74 -38.80 11.39
C ASP A 127 -1.11 -37.98 12.52
N LYS A 128 -0.18 -37.06 12.22
CA LYS A 128 0.40 -36.15 13.22
C LYS A 128 -0.65 -35.19 13.78
N ARG A 129 -1.63 -34.79 12.95
CA ARG A 129 -2.75 -33.92 13.37
C ARG A 129 -3.69 -34.66 14.33
N LYS A 130 -3.99 -35.93 14.06
CA LYS A 130 -4.84 -36.77 14.94
C LYS A 130 -4.17 -37.12 16.26
N GLN A 131 -2.85 -37.34 16.26
CA GLN A 131 -2.08 -37.61 17.48
C GLN A 131 -2.08 -36.40 18.43
N ALA A 132 -1.81 -35.19 17.94
CA ALA A 132 -1.78 -34.00 18.78
C ALA A 132 -3.15 -33.62 19.36
N ALA A 133 -4.24 -33.91 18.63
CA ALA A 133 -5.61 -33.69 19.11
C ALA A 133 -6.06 -34.69 20.19
N HIS A 134 -5.33 -35.80 20.36
CA HIS A 134 -5.62 -36.83 21.36
C HIS A 134 -4.79 -36.69 22.65
N GLU A 135 -3.77 -35.82 22.64
CA GLU A 135 -2.88 -35.56 23.79
C GLU A 135 -3.27 -34.30 24.59
N GLU A 136 -4.41 -33.69 24.27
CA GLU A 136 -5.09 -32.66 25.08
C GLU A 136 -6.23 -33.27 25.90
#